data_AF-A0A8S8Y481-F1
#
_entry.id   AF-A0A8S8Y481-F1
#
_cell.length_a   1.000
_cell.length_b   1.000
_cell.length_c   1.000
_cell.angle_alpha   90.00
_cell.angle_beta   90.00
_cell.angle_gamma   90.00
#
_symmetry.space_group_name_H-M   'P 1'
#
loop_
_entity.id
_entity.type
_entity.pdbx_description
1 polymer ?
#
loop_
_entity_poly.entity_id
_entity_poly.type
_entity_poly.pdbx_seq_one_letter_code
_entity_poly.pdbx_strand_id
1 'polypeptide(L)'
;MGKVSATTVGGLLLLAMLLAPVTSGHTQQTLTVILTDDGVVAGNITDPAFVQGNAVWFRMEDSTNNTSMVVRVDVNMDGEFSPSEDFESPTLTNSCELDENGSLVDDTCAVSSTFAFDPNATVGTYVFWVHRSHNGSETVWNHSIAVHKDVHEEDGPSPGDCFGAGCEVEEDTSVEGTEETSSLVIDQTLVRVLAVVSLFAMIALIASIGRDQNKES
;
A
#
# COMPACT_ATOMS: atom_id res chain seq x y z
N MET A 1 -0.20 -26.37 36.77
CA MET A 1 -0.42 -25.25 35.83
C MET A 1 0.20 -23.99 36.40
N GLY A 2 1.20 -23.41 35.75
CA GLY A 2 1.86 -22.18 36.23
C GLY A 2 0.95 -20.97 36.09
N LYS A 3 0.80 -20.20 37.18
CA LYS A 3 0.07 -18.93 37.17
C LYS A 3 0.91 -17.91 36.40
N VAL A 4 0.53 -17.60 35.17
CA VAL A 4 1.13 -16.50 34.41
C VAL A 4 0.69 -15.20 35.08
N SER A 5 1.65 -14.42 35.58
CA SER A 5 1.37 -13.14 36.24
C SER A 5 0.82 -12.13 35.23
N ALA A 6 -0.18 -11.34 35.63
CA ALA A 6 -0.77 -10.29 34.78
C ALA A 6 0.29 -9.28 34.28
N THR A 7 1.38 -9.09 35.02
CA THR A 7 2.51 -8.25 34.61
C THR A 7 3.31 -8.83 33.44
N THR A 8 3.46 -10.15 33.36
CA THR A 8 4.15 -10.83 32.26
C THR A 8 3.30 -10.80 30.98
N VAL A 9 1.97 -10.93 31.12
CA VAL A 9 1.03 -10.81 29.99
C VAL A 9 0.98 -9.37 29.47
N GLY A 10 0.93 -8.38 30.36
CA GLY A 10 0.94 -6.96 29.98
C GLY A 10 2.23 -6.53 29.28
N GLY A 11 3.38 -6.99 29.77
CA GLY A 11 4.68 -6.70 29.14
C GLY A 11 4.83 -7.31 27.75
N LEU A 12 4.35 -8.55 27.56
CA LEU A 12 4.38 -9.21 26.24
C LEU A 12 3.43 -8.54 25.24
N LEU A 13 2.27 -8.06 25.71
CA LEU A 13 1.30 -7.35 24.89
C LEU A 13 1.83 -5.97 24.45
N LEU A 14 2.48 -5.22 25.33
CA LEU A 14 3.14 -3.96 24.96
C LEU A 14 4.27 -4.21 23.94
N LEU A 15 5.11 -5.23 24.17
CA LEU A 15 6.19 -5.54 23.24
C LEU A 15 5.67 -5.94 21.85
N ALA A 16 4.54 -6.66 21.79
CA ALA A 16 3.87 -6.98 20.54
C ALA A 16 3.29 -5.74 19.83
N MET A 17 2.80 -4.74 20.56
CA MET A 17 2.34 -3.47 19.97
C MET A 17 3.50 -2.61 19.46
N LEU A 18 4.66 -2.60 20.13
CA LEU A 18 5.85 -1.88 19.65
C LEU A 18 6.49 -2.54 18.41
N LEU A 19 6.26 -3.84 18.20
CA LEU A 19 6.74 -4.58 17.04
C LEU A 19 5.71 -4.64 15.90
N ALA A 20 4.52 -4.04 16.09
CA ALA A 20 3.51 -4.00 15.04
C ALA A 20 4.01 -3.05 13.92
N PRO A 21 4.08 -3.52 12.66
CA PRO A 21 4.43 -2.64 11.56
C PRO A 21 3.40 -1.51 11.46
N VAL A 22 3.86 -0.27 11.41
CA VAL A 22 3.02 0.88 11.06
C VAL A 22 2.74 0.79 9.55
N THR A 23 1.57 0.26 9.20
CA THR A 23 1.12 0.25 7.81
C THR A 23 0.39 1.56 7.53
N SER A 24 1.10 2.54 6.99
CA SER A 24 0.47 3.67 6.30
C SER A 24 0.14 3.15 4.90
N GLY A 25 -1.13 2.83 4.67
CA GLY A 25 -1.59 2.30 3.39
C GLY A 25 -2.10 3.45 2.53
N HIS A 26 -1.64 3.52 1.28
CA HIS A 26 -2.23 4.46 0.32
C HIS A 26 -3.71 4.14 0.19
N THR A 27 -4.54 5.16 -0.02
CA THR A 27 -5.93 4.91 -0.38
C THR A 27 -5.96 4.35 -1.79
N GLN A 28 -6.54 3.16 -1.97
CA GLN A 28 -6.72 2.54 -3.28
C GLN A 28 -7.43 3.51 -4.23
N GLN A 29 -6.79 3.84 -5.34
CA GLN A 29 -7.34 4.61 -6.45
C GLN A 29 -7.74 3.67 -7.58
N THR A 30 -8.76 4.06 -8.34
CA THR A 30 -9.20 3.34 -9.54
C THR A 30 -9.12 4.27 -10.74
N LEU A 31 -8.22 3.98 -11.67
CA LEU A 31 -8.10 4.74 -12.91
C LEU A 31 -9.09 4.22 -13.94
N THR A 32 -9.72 5.12 -14.69
CA THR A 32 -10.70 4.75 -15.72
C THR A 32 -10.05 4.70 -17.09
N VAL A 33 -10.23 3.59 -17.81
CA VAL A 33 -9.82 3.40 -19.20
C VAL A 33 -11.08 3.23 -20.04
N ILE A 34 -11.27 4.09 -21.04
CA ILE A 34 -12.46 4.08 -21.89
C ILE A 34 -12.13 3.43 -23.22
N LEU A 35 -12.93 2.44 -23.60
CA LEU A 35 -12.77 1.68 -24.84
C LEU A 35 -13.77 2.20 -25.88
N THR A 36 -13.26 2.72 -27.00
CA THR A 36 -14.05 3.37 -28.06
C THR A 36 -13.78 2.71 -29.42
N ASP A 37 -14.51 3.08 -30.46
CA ASP A 37 -14.31 2.57 -31.82
C ASP A 37 -12.96 2.96 -32.42
N ASP A 38 -12.45 4.14 -32.07
CA ASP A 38 -11.16 4.66 -32.53
C ASP A 38 -9.96 4.13 -31.71
N GLY A 39 -10.21 3.39 -30.62
CA GLY A 39 -9.17 2.85 -29.75
C GLY A 39 -9.43 3.04 -28.27
N VAL A 40 -8.34 3.04 -27.50
CA VAL A 40 -8.37 3.15 -26.04
C VAL A 40 -8.00 4.56 -25.61
N VAL A 41 -8.93 5.24 -24.94
CA VAL A 41 -8.69 6.54 -24.32
C VAL A 41 -8.04 6.31 -22.96
N ALA A 42 -6.95 7.05 -22.70
CA ALA A 42 -6.08 6.84 -21.54
C ALA A 42 -5.46 5.43 -21.49
N GLY A 43 -5.14 4.86 -22.67
CA GLY A 43 -4.58 3.51 -22.76
C GLY A 43 -3.24 3.35 -22.03
N ASN A 44 -2.27 4.22 -22.27
CA ASN A 44 -0.98 4.15 -21.56
C ASN A 44 -1.06 4.90 -20.23
N ILE A 45 -0.97 4.16 -19.12
CA ILE A 45 -0.96 4.71 -17.76
C ILE A 45 0.50 4.86 -17.32
N THR A 46 0.94 6.11 -17.19
CA THR A 46 2.31 6.45 -16.77
C THR A 46 2.34 7.37 -15.54
N ASP A 47 1.22 7.45 -14.82
CA ASP A 47 1.09 8.30 -13.65
C ASP A 47 1.95 7.75 -12.49
N PRO A 48 2.93 8.50 -11.97
CA PRO A 48 3.74 8.06 -10.83
C PRO A 48 2.92 7.81 -9.56
N ALA A 49 1.72 8.36 -9.45
CA ALA A 49 0.81 8.10 -8.34
C ALA A 49 0.11 6.72 -8.43
N PHE A 50 0.19 6.05 -9.59
CA PHE A 50 -0.36 4.71 -9.75
C PHE A 50 0.57 3.66 -9.12
N VAL A 51 0.34 3.37 -7.85
CA VAL A 51 1.16 2.44 -7.04
C VAL A 51 0.55 1.03 -6.94
N GLN A 52 1.28 0.07 -6.39
CA GLN A 52 0.77 -1.27 -6.03
C GLN A 52 -0.53 -1.15 -5.23
N GLY A 53 -1.51 -2.03 -5.43
CA GLY A 53 -2.80 -1.96 -4.75
C GLY A 53 -3.88 -1.09 -5.43
N ASN A 54 -3.51 -0.28 -6.43
CA ASN A 54 -4.48 0.45 -7.25
C ASN A 54 -5.21 -0.46 -8.24
N ALA A 55 -6.25 0.07 -8.87
CA ALA A 55 -7.06 -0.67 -9.84
C ALA A 55 -7.26 0.11 -11.14
N VAL A 56 -7.56 -0.62 -12.21
CA VAL A 56 -7.98 -0.06 -13.50
C VAL A 56 -9.38 -0.55 -13.80
N TRP A 57 -10.27 0.39 -14.10
CA TRP A 57 -11.64 0.13 -14.53
C TRP A 57 -11.76 0.38 -16.03
N PHE A 58 -11.96 -0.70 -16.78
CA PHE A 58 -12.17 -0.68 -18.22
C PHE A 58 -13.66 -0.55 -18.50
N ARG A 59 -14.06 0.48 -19.25
CA ARG A 59 -15.45 0.69 -19.63
C ARG A 59 -15.59 0.74 -21.14
N MET A 60 -16.50 -0.07 -21.68
CA MET A 60 -16.83 -0.04 -23.09
C MET A 60 -17.82 1.08 -23.40
N GLU A 61 -17.43 1.97 -24.29
CA GLU A 61 -18.24 3.10 -24.76
C GLU A 61 -18.38 3.11 -26.30
N ASP A 62 -17.79 2.13 -27.00
CA ASP A 62 -18.00 1.93 -28.44
C ASP A 62 -19.46 1.54 -28.72
N SER A 63 -20.23 2.48 -29.27
CA SER A 63 -21.65 2.31 -29.62
C SER A 63 -21.88 1.71 -31.02
N THR A 64 -20.81 1.32 -31.72
CA THR A 64 -20.90 0.73 -33.05
C THR A 64 -21.59 -0.64 -32.98
N ASN A 65 -22.58 -0.87 -33.85
CA ASN A 65 -23.36 -2.12 -33.85
C ASN A 65 -22.49 -3.37 -34.06
N ASN A 66 -22.90 -4.49 -33.44
CA ASN A 66 -22.19 -5.78 -33.45
C ASN A 66 -20.72 -5.67 -33.05
N THR A 67 -20.44 -4.87 -32.03
CA THR A 67 -19.10 -4.71 -31.48
C THR A 67 -19.04 -5.24 -30.06
N SER A 68 -17.96 -5.95 -29.76
CA SER A 68 -17.61 -6.40 -28.42
C SER A 68 -16.12 -6.23 -28.19
N MET A 69 -15.72 -6.12 -26.93
CA MET A 69 -14.31 -5.98 -26.56
C MET A 69 -13.94 -6.92 -25.41
N VAL A 70 -12.72 -7.42 -25.43
CA VAL A 70 -12.12 -8.19 -24.33
C VAL A 70 -10.79 -7.56 -23.97
N VAL A 71 -10.57 -7.34 -22.68
CA VAL A 71 -9.31 -6.81 -22.15
C VAL A 71 -8.50 -7.95 -21.56
N ARG A 72 -7.21 -8.01 -21.90
CA ARG A 72 -6.25 -8.97 -21.36
C ARG A 72 -5.07 -8.22 -20.76
N VAL A 73 -4.70 -8.54 -19.53
CA VAL A 73 -3.54 -7.93 -18.85
C VAL A 73 -2.53 -9.03 -18.60
N ASP A 74 -1.31 -8.85 -19.10
CA ASP A 74 -0.15 -9.67 -18.77
C ASP A 74 0.30 -9.34 -17.34
N VAL A 75 -0.05 -10.23 -16.40
CA VAL A 75 0.15 -10.03 -14.95
C VAL A 75 1.54 -10.48 -14.53
N ASN A 76 2.12 -11.48 -15.18
CA ASN A 76 3.43 -12.00 -14.84
C ASN A 76 4.58 -11.23 -15.56
N MET A 77 4.24 -10.37 -16.53
CA MET A 77 5.12 -9.53 -17.35
C MET A 77 6.11 -10.32 -18.21
N ASP A 78 5.71 -11.51 -18.68
CA ASP A 78 6.53 -12.33 -19.58
C ASP A 78 6.32 -12.00 -21.08
N GLY A 79 5.33 -11.16 -21.39
CA GLY A 79 4.98 -10.71 -22.74
C GLY A 79 4.11 -11.68 -23.53
N GLU A 80 3.65 -12.78 -22.94
CA GLU A 80 2.68 -13.72 -23.49
C GLU A 80 1.36 -13.65 -22.71
N PHE A 81 0.27 -14.20 -23.26
CA PHE A 81 -1.00 -14.33 -22.55
C PHE A 81 -1.28 -15.80 -22.22
N SER A 82 -1.51 -16.06 -20.93
CA SER A 82 -1.78 -17.36 -20.33
C SER A 82 -3.03 -17.27 -19.44
N PRO A 83 -4.15 -17.94 -19.78
CA PRO A 83 -5.40 -17.86 -19.02
C PRO A 83 -5.30 -18.28 -17.53
N SER A 84 -4.24 -18.99 -17.15
CA SER A 84 -3.99 -19.41 -15.76
C SER A 84 -3.19 -18.40 -14.94
N GLU A 85 -2.47 -17.49 -15.59
CA GLU A 85 -1.53 -16.56 -14.95
C GLU A 85 -1.94 -15.11 -15.17
N ASP A 86 -2.69 -14.85 -16.24
CA ASP A 86 -3.10 -13.52 -16.67
C ASP A 86 -4.58 -13.25 -16.46
N PHE A 87 -4.91 -11.97 -16.53
CA PHE A 87 -6.28 -11.51 -16.42
C PHE A 87 -6.93 -11.41 -17.79
N GLU A 88 -8.16 -11.91 -17.90
CA GLU A 88 -9.05 -11.70 -19.04
C GLU A 88 -10.40 -11.20 -18.53
N SER A 89 -10.89 -10.11 -19.12
CA SER A 89 -12.23 -9.60 -18.82
C SER A 89 -13.32 -10.48 -19.42
N PRO A 90 -14.56 -10.41 -18.92
CA PRO A 90 -15.72 -10.83 -19.69
C PRO A 90 -15.79 -10.10 -21.04
N THR A 91 -16.60 -10.62 -21.96
CA THR A 91 -16.92 -9.92 -23.21
C THR A 91 -17.73 -8.67 -22.88
N LEU A 92 -17.12 -7.53 -23.15
CA LEU A 92 -17.73 -6.23 -22.92
C LEU A 92 -18.60 -5.84 -24.11
N THR A 93 -19.75 -5.23 -23.82
CA THR A 93 -20.66 -4.58 -24.78
C THR A 93 -20.96 -3.15 -24.35
N ASN A 94 -21.45 -2.30 -25.25
CA ASN A 94 -21.78 -0.91 -24.92
C ASN A 94 -22.90 -0.77 -23.88
N SER A 95 -23.86 -1.69 -23.92
CA SER A 95 -25.01 -1.73 -23.03
C SER A 95 -25.49 -3.16 -22.85
N CYS A 96 -26.15 -3.39 -21.71
CA CYS A 96 -26.82 -4.64 -21.39
C CYS A 96 -28.32 -4.36 -21.20
N GLU A 97 -29.14 -5.27 -21.70
CA GLU A 97 -30.59 -5.19 -21.55
C GLU A 97 -30.99 -5.51 -20.11
N LEU A 98 -31.95 -4.74 -19.57
CA LEU A 98 -32.49 -4.93 -18.23
C LEU A 98 -33.94 -5.42 -18.31
N ASP A 99 -34.31 -6.30 -17.40
CA ASP A 99 -35.68 -6.80 -17.25
C ASP A 99 -36.60 -5.76 -16.57
N GLU A 100 -37.88 -6.09 -16.43
CA GLU A 100 -38.88 -5.23 -15.77
C GLU A 100 -38.54 -4.91 -14.30
N ASN A 101 -37.65 -5.70 -13.67
CA ASN A 101 -37.20 -5.52 -12.29
C ASN A 101 -35.88 -4.74 -12.18
N GLY A 102 -35.27 -4.35 -13.31
CA GLY A 102 -33.97 -3.69 -13.37
C GLY A 102 -32.77 -4.63 -13.19
N SER A 103 -32.97 -5.95 -13.34
CA SER A 103 -31.91 -6.96 -13.38
C SER A 103 -31.44 -7.18 -14.82
N LEU A 104 -30.26 -7.74 -15.03
CA LEU A 104 -29.78 -8.07 -16.38
C LEU A 104 -30.66 -9.16 -17.00
N VAL A 105 -31.03 -9.01 -18.27
CA VAL A 105 -31.68 -10.09 -19.05
C VAL A 105 -30.68 -11.21 -19.34
N ASP A 106 -29.42 -10.84 -19.55
CA ASP A 106 -28.29 -11.74 -19.73
C ASP A 106 -27.24 -11.48 -18.65
N ASP A 107 -27.12 -12.42 -17.71
CA ASP A 107 -26.16 -12.35 -16.60
C ASP A 107 -24.69 -12.35 -17.06
N THR A 108 -24.42 -12.77 -18.31
CA THR A 108 -23.08 -12.78 -18.89
C THR A 108 -22.70 -11.45 -19.55
N CYS A 109 -23.68 -10.56 -19.74
CA CYS A 109 -23.44 -9.27 -20.33
C CYS A 109 -22.73 -8.35 -19.33
N ALA A 110 -21.63 -7.73 -19.77
CA ALA A 110 -20.88 -6.77 -18.99
C ALA A 110 -20.60 -5.51 -19.81
N VAL A 111 -20.75 -4.33 -19.22
CA VAL A 111 -20.37 -3.04 -19.85
C VAL A 111 -18.98 -2.56 -19.42
N SER A 112 -18.46 -3.15 -18.36
CA SER A 112 -17.17 -2.77 -17.78
C SER A 112 -16.54 -3.91 -16.99
N SER A 113 -15.24 -3.84 -16.78
CA SER A 113 -14.49 -4.78 -15.94
C SER A 113 -13.42 -4.05 -15.14
N THR A 114 -13.15 -4.50 -13.92
CA THR A 114 -12.11 -3.93 -13.07
C THR A 114 -10.99 -4.94 -12.86
N PHE A 115 -9.75 -4.52 -13.06
CA PHE A 115 -8.57 -5.26 -12.65
C PHE A 115 -7.89 -4.52 -11.49
N ALA A 116 -7.77 -5.17 -10.34
CA ALA A 116 -7.09 -4.62 -9.17
C ALA A 116 -5.72 -5.27 -9.02
N PHE A 117 -4.67 -4.46 -8.89
CA PHE A 117 -3.34 -4.94 -8.58
C PHE A 117 -3.27 -5.37 -7.12
N ASP A 118 -2.56 -6.46 -6.85
CA ASP A 118 -2.26 -6.85 -5.47
C ASP A 118 -1.46 -5.75 -4.75
N PRO A 119 -1.62 -5.59 -3.42
CA PRO A 119 -0.80 -4.66 -2.63
C PRO A 119 0.70 -4.98 -2.71
N ASN A 120 1.05 -6.22 -3.03
CA ASN A 120 2.42 -6.69 -3.23
C ASN A 120 2.72 -7.01 -4.71
N ALA A 121 1.94 -6.48 -5.66
CA ALA A 121 2.16 -6.70 -7.09
C ALA A 121 3.59 -6.30 -7.50
N THR A 122 4.16 -6.97 -8.48
CA THR A 122 5.51 -6.65 -8.93
C THR A 122 5.56 -5.22 -9.50
N VAL A 123 6.47 -4.40 -9.01
CA VAL A 123 6.67 -3.05 -9.55
C VAL A 123 7.25 -3.17 -10.95
N GLY A 124 6.63 -2.52 -11.93
CA GLY A 124 7.00 -2.72 -13.32
C GLY A 124 6.03 -2.07 -14.30
N THR A 125 6.22 -2.39 -15.58
CA THR A 125 5.32 -1.97 -16.65
C THR A 125 4.58 -3.20 -17.15
N TYR A 126 3.30 -3.25 -16.85
CA TYR A 126 2.39 -4.29 -17.29
C TYR A 126 1.91 -3.98 -18.68
N VAL A 127 1.80 -4.99 -19.53
CA VAL A 127 1.24 -4.86 -20.87
C VAL A 127 -0.22 -5.30 -20.82
N PHE A 128 -1.08 -4.60 -21.54
CA PHE A 128 -2.44 -5.07 -21.75
C PHE A 128 -2.89 -4.87 -23.18
N TRP A 129 -3.77 -5.77 -23.60
CA TRP A 129 -4.34 -5.80 -24.93
C TRP A 129 -5.83 -5.63 -24.86
N VAL A 130 -6.36 -4.87 -25.81
CA VAL A 130 -7.80 -4.74 -26.02
C VAL A 130 -8.12 -5.37 -27.38
N HIS A 131 -8.81 -6.51 -27.32
CA HIS A 131 -9.31 -7.23 -28.48
C HIS A 131 -10.70 -6.71 -28.81
N ARG A 132 -10.83 -5.98 -29.92
CA ARG A 132 -12.11 -5.53 -30.45
C ARG A 132 -12.58 -6.45 -31.55
N SER A 133 -13.75 -7.05 -31.37
CA SER A 133 -14.44 -7.82 -32.42
C SER A 133 -15.59 -7.00 -32.99
N HIS A 134 -15.54 -6.73 -34.29
CA HIS A 134 -16.56 -5.97 -35.01
C HIS A 134 -16.91 -6.65 -36.32
N ASN A 135 -18.16 -7.11 -36.47
CA ASN A 135 -18.64 -7.85 -37.65
C ASN A 135 -17.74 -9.04 -38.05
N GLY A 136 -17.14 -9.72 -37.05
CA GLY A 136 -16.25 -10.87 -37.26
C GLY A 136 -14.81 -10.50 -37.65
N SER A 137 -14.48 -9.21 -37.75
CA SER A 137 -13.10 -8.74 -37.84
C SER A 137 -12.58 -8.40 -36.45
N GLU A 138 -11.36 -8.84 -36.15
CA GLU A 138 -10.67 -8.53 -34.90
C GLU A 138 -9.63 -7.43 -35.10
N THR A 139 -9.59 -6.47 -34.18
CA THR A 139 -8.55 -5.44 -34.07
C THR A 139 -7.97 -5.50 -32.67
N VAL A 140 -6.65 -5.41 -32.55
CA VAL A 140 -5.96 -5.47 -31.26
C VAL A 140 -5.21 -4.17 -31.03
N TRP A 141 -5.45 -3.57 -29.87
CA TRP A 141 -4.69 -2.41 -29.38
C TRP A 141 -3.82 -2.81 -28.20
N ASN A 142 -2.59 -2.32 -28.19
CA ASN A 142 -1.60 -2.63 -27.18
C ASN A 142 -1.25 -1.38 -26.39
N HIS A 143 -1.28 -1.50 -25.06
CA HIS A 143 -1.05 -0.42 -24.11
C HIS A 143 -0.30 -0.92 -22.88
N SER A 144 0.16 0.02 -22.06
CA SER A 144 0.93 -0.31 -20.86
C SER A 144 0.45 0.42 -19.60
N ILE A 145 0.72 -0.21 -18.46
CA ILE A 145 0.40 0.31 -17.12
C ILE A 145 1.69 0.30 -16.30
N ALA A 146 2.21 1.48 -15.98
CA ALA A 146 3.33 1.62 -15.04
C ALA A 146 2.81 1.55 -13.61
N VAL A 147 3.25 0.53 -12.87
CA VAL A 147 2.93 0.33 -11.45
C VAL A 147 4.15 0.68 -10.62
N HIS A 148 3.98 1.63 -9.70
CA HIS A 148 5.03 2.12 -8.84
C HIS A 148 4.98 1.48 -7.45
N LYS A 149 6.09 1.51 -6.72
CA LYS A 149 6.11 1.00 -5.34
C LYS A 149 5.28 1.92 -4.46
N ASP A 150 4.46 1.30 -3.61
CA ASP A 150 3.79 2.06 -2.56
C ASP A 150 4.80 2.38 -1.43
N VAL A 151 5.30 3.61 -1.40
CA VAL A 151 6.27 4.08 -0.40
C VAL A 151 5.66 5.23 0.37
N HIS A 152 5.45 5.01 1.66
CA HIS A 152 5.09 6.06 2.62
C HIS A 152 6.32 6.32 3.48
N GLU A 153 7.13 7.29 3.08
CA GLU A 153 8.14 7.86 3.96
C GLU A 153 7.42 8.96 4.75
N GLU A 154 7.08 8.64 6.00
CA GLU A 154 6.51 9.64 6.90
C GLU A 154 7.65 10.61 7.25
N ASP A 155 7.75 11.75 6.54
CA ASP A 155 8.37 12.98 7.06
C ASP A 155 7.46 13.56 8.17
N GLY A 156 7.03 12.70 9.07
CA GLY A 156 6.38 13.09 10.30
C GLY A 156 7.41 13.80 11.16
N PRO A 157 6.97 14.77 11.98
CA PRO A 157 7.89 15.43 12.88
C PRO A 157 8.72 14.46 13.69
N SER A 158 10.00 14.80 13.82
CA SER A 158 10.86 14.10 14.77
C SER A 158 10.29 14.29 16.18
N PRO A 159 10.36 13.27 17.04
CA PRO A 159 10.03 13.43 18.45
C PRO A 159 10.88 14.55 19.07
N GLY A 160 10.26 15.71 19.33
CA GLY A 160 10.96 16.93 19.75
C GLY A 160 10.64 18.17 18.91
N ASP A 161 10.03 18.00 17.74
CA ASP A 161 9.58 19.12 16.92
C ASP A 161 8.50 19.93 17.64
N CYS A 162 8.77 21.22 17.78
CA CYS A 162 7.90 22.16 18.48
C CYS A 162 6.74 22.54 17.55
N PHE A 163 5.51 22.17 17.93
CA PHE A 163 4.27 22.57 17.24
C PHE A 163 3.50 23.59 18.07
N GLY A 164 3.70 24.88 17.82
CA GLY A 164 2.96 25.96 18.47
C GLY A 164 3.56 27.36 18.29
N ALA A 165 2.86 28.39 18.77
CA ALA A 165 3.42 29.74 18.87
C ALA A 165 4.37 29.79 20.07
N GLY A 166 5.67 29.81 19.79
CA GLY A 166 6.73 29.78 20.82
C GLY A 166 7.99 29.00 20.44
N CYS A 167 8.03 28.42 19.24
CA CYS A 167 9.23 27.79 18.71
C CYS A 167 10.18 28.88 18.21
N GLU A 168 11.42 28.88 18.69
CA GLU A 168 12.48 29.73 18.16
C GLU A 168 12.79 29.24 16.74
N VAL A 169 12.38 30.01 15.75
CA VAL A 169 12.77 29.76 14.35
C VAL A 169 14.23 30.15 14.27
N GLU A 170 15.14 29.19 14.15
CA GLU A 170 16.50 29.51 13.70
C GLU A 170 16.40 29.90 12.23
N GLU A 171 16.18 31.20 11.98
CA GLU A 171 16.46 31.79 10.67
C GLU A 171 17.96 31.61 10.42
N ASP A 172 18.28 30.82 9.38
CA ASP A 172 19.61 30.72 8.79
C ASP A 172 20.17 32.11 8.50
N THR A 173 20.83 32.69 9.48
CA THR A 173 21.57 33.94 9.36
C THR A 173 23.00 33.66 9.75
N SER A 174 23.81 33.45 8.72
CA SER A 174 25.25 33.29 8.80
C SER A 174 25.91 34.46 9.55
N VAL A 175 26.21 34.33 10.85
CA VAL A 175 27.25 35.15 11.49
C VAL A 175 27.93 34.37 12.63
N GLU A 176 29.23 34.23 12.45
CA GLU A 176 30.28 33.77 13.35
C GLU A 176 30.24 34.45 14.73
N GLY A 177 30.25 33.68 15.82
CA GLY A 177 30.34 34.22 17.17
C GLY A 177 30.19 33.18 18.28
N THR A 178 31.32 32.75 18.84
CA THR A 178 31.48 31.88 20.00
C THR A 178 30.75 32.44 21.23
N GLU A 179 29.87 31.65 21.88
CA GLU A 179 30.09 31.07 23.23
C GLU A 179 28.83 30.42 23.84
N GLU A 180 29.03 29.17 24.27
CA GLU A 180 28.49 28.55 25.48
C GLU A 180 26.96 28.49 25.67
N THR A 181 26.31 27.53 25.01
CA THR A 181 25.08 26.93 25.51
C THR A 181 25.29 25.43 25.69
N SER A 182 25.32 24.99 26.94
CA SER A 182 25.48 23.59 27.33
C SER A 182 24.34 22.74 26.76
N SER A 183 24.52 22.20 25.56
CA SER A 183 23.74 21.07 25.10
C SER A 183 24.27 19.84 25.83
N LEU A 184 23.39 19.16 26.56
CA LEU A 184 23.67 17.83 27.08
C LEU A 184 23.72 16.90 25.87
N VAL A 185 24.88 16.82 25.23
CA VAL A 185 25.19 15.77 24.26
C VAL A 185 25.18 14.47 25.04
N ILE A 186 24.05 13.76 24.99
CA ILE A 186 23.98 12.39 25.51
C ILE A 186 24.81 11.54 24.56
N ASP A 187 26.08 11.36 24.93
CA ASP A 187 27.01 10.50 24.23
C ASP A 187 26.40 9.09 24.14
N GLN A 188 26.60 8.43 23.00
CA GLN A 188 26.20 7.06 22.74
C GLN A 188 26.80 6.10 23.81
N THR A 189 27.89 6.51 24.47
CA THR A 189 28.45 5.85 25.67
C THR A 189 27.51 5.94 26.88
N LEU A 190 26.86 7.08 27.14
CA LEU A 190 25.91 7.27 28.24
C LEU A 190 24.65 6.42 28.04
N VAL A 191 24.14 6.34 26.80
CA VAL A 191 22.98 5.48 26.46
C VAL A 191 23.30 4.01 26.76
N ARG A 192 24.51 3.56 26.39
CA ARG A 192 24.96 2.19 26.69
C ARG A 192 25.10 1.94 28.19
N VAL A 193 25.62 2.92 28.94
CA VAL A 193 25.73 2.80 30.41
C VAL A 193 24.35 2.72 31.06
N LEU A 194 23.40 3.56 30.65
CA LEU A 194 22.03 3.54 31.17
C LEU A 194 21.31 2.21 30.86
N ALA A 195 21.52 1.65 29.67
CA ALA A 195 20.99 0.33 29.30
C ALA A 195 21.56 -0.82 30.15
N VAL A 196 22.84 -0.72 30.53
CA VAL A 196 23.47 -1.71 31.41
C VAL A 196 22.98 -1.55 32.85
N VAL A 197 22.86 -0.32 33.35
CA VAL A 197 22.36 -0.04 34.71
C VAL A 197 20.90 -0.50 34.88
N SER A 198 20.06 -0.32 33.86
CA SER A 198 18.67 -0.81 33.91
C SER A 198 18.58 -2.34 33.95
N LEU A 199 19.47 -3.04 33.23
CA LEU A 199 19.58 -4.50 33.29
C LEU A 199 19.96 -4.98 34.70
N PHE A 200 20.94 -4.32 35.33
CA PHE A 200 21.36 -4.65 36.70
C PHE A 200 20.26 -4.38 37.73
N ALA A 201 19.50 -3.29 37.57
CA ALA A 201 18.36 -2.98 38.44
C ALA A 201 17.26 -4.06 38.34
N MET A 202 16.98 -4.56 37.12
CA MET A 202 16.03 -5.66 36.93
C MET A 202 16.49 -6.96 37.59
N ILE A 203 17.77 -7.30 37.50
CA ILE A 203 18.33 -8.50 38.15
C ILE A 203 18.26 -8.38 39.68
N ALA A 204 18.55 -7.20 40.23
CA ALA A 204 18.48 -6.94 41.67
C ALA A 204 17.04 -7.05 42.22
N LEU A 205 16.05 -6.57 41.47
CA LEU A 205 14.63 -6.71 41.83
C LEU A 205 14.21 -8.19 41.86
N ILE A 206 14.63 -8.98 40.87
CA ILE A 206 14.33 -10.43 40.83
C ILE A 206 14.97 -11.15 42.03
N ALA A 207 16.22 -10.81 42.38
CA ALA A 207 16.90 -11.39 43.54
C ALA A 207 16.25 -10.98 44.88
N SER A 208 15.67 -9.78 44.96
CA SER A 208 14.95 -9.34 46.17
C SER A 208 13.70 -10.18 46.45
N ILE A 209 12.96 -10.54 45.40
CA ILE A 209 11.75 -11.38 45.49
C ILE A 209 12.11 -12.81 45.92
N GLY A 210 13.28 -13.32 45.49
CA GLY A 210 13.76 -14.66 45.87
C GLY A 210 14.23 -14.77 47.33
N ARG A 211 14.65 -13.66 47.96
CA ARG A 211 15.11 -13.66 49.37
C ARG A 211 13.97 -13.67 50.39
N ASP A 212 12.79 -13.18 50.03
CA ASP A 212 11.65 -13.17 50.93
C ASP A 212 11.00 -14.56 51.07
N GLN A 213 11.12 -15.43 50.06
CA GLN A 213 10.65 -16.82 50.15
C GLN A 213 11.54 -17.73 51.03
N ASN A 214 12.76 -17.29 51.37
CA ASN A 214 13.71 -18.07 52.18
C ASN A 214 13.74 -17.67 53.66
N LYS A 215 12.88 -16.73 54.10
CA LYS A 215 12.78 -16.28 55.49
C LYS A 215 11.59 -16.86 56.26
N GLU A 216 10.77 -17.69 55.62
CA GLU A 216 9.64 -18.40 56.25
C GLU A 216 9.87 -19.92 56.34
N SER A 217 11.12 -20.38 56.47
CA SER A 217 11.46 -21.76 56.87
C SER A 217 12.42 -21.81 58.04
#